data_AF-A0A4R7UCW5-F1
#
_entry.id   AF-A0A4R7UCW5-F1
#
_cell.length_a   1.000
_cell.length_b   1.000
_cell.length_c   1.000
_cell.angle_alpha   90.00
_cell.angle_beta   90.00
_cell.angle_gamma   90.00
#
_symmetry.space_group_name_H-M   'P 1'
#
loop_
_entity.id
_entity.type
_entity.pdbx_description
1 polymer ?
#
loop_
_entity_poly.entity_id
_entity_poly.type
_entity_poly.pdbx_seq_one_letter_code
_entity_poly.pdbx_strand_id
1 'polypeptide(L)'
;MTKQKDIPIIQTESVVKRSKFIGYCMEVHEKSCVSNFIKNIVKGDHKDATHITYAYVINENGAETAAFSDGGEPKNTAGKRIFELIQLKNLKNILVVVVRYFGGQKLGASGLIRAYRKLASDAINMYMNRKGTKND
;
A
#
# COMPACT_ATOMS: atom_id res chain seq x y z
N MET A 1 7.28 2.43 -27.50
CA MET A 1 7.87 2.44 -26.14
C MET A 1 7.22 3.58 -25.38
N THR A 2 6.06 3.30 -24.79
CA THR A 2 5.18 4.32 -24.21
C THR A 2 5.90 4.96 -23.03
N LYS A 3 6.11 6.28 -23.08
CA LYS A 3 6.66 7.04 -21.96
C LYS A 3 5.81 6.72 -20.72
N GLN A 4 6.42 6.07 -19.74
CA GLN A 4 5.83 5.86 -18.43
C GLN A 4 5.59 7.26 -17.87
N LYS A 5 4.37 7.81 -18.02
CA LYS A 5 3.98 9.07 -17.38
C LYS A 5 4.40 8.96 -15.91
N ASP A 6 5.02 9.99 -15.35
CA ASP A 6 5.37 10.04 -13.92
C ASP A 6 4.12 9.76 -13.08
N ILE A 7 3.91 8.49 -12.72
CA ILE A 7 2.80 8.07 -11.88
C ILE A 7 3.11 8.66 -10.52
N PRO A 8 2.29 9.58 -9.99
CA PRO A 8 2.57 10.18 -8.71
C PRO A 8 2.50 9.08 -7.64
N ILE A 9 3.65 8.75 -7.06
CA ILE A 9 3.73 7.91 -5.88
C ILE A 9 3.52 8.82 -4.68
N ILE A 10 2.44 8.57 -3.94
CA ILE A 10 2.24 9.18 -2.63
C ILE A 10 2.99 8.34 -1.60
N GLN A 11 3.77 9.02 -0.76
CA GLN A 11 4.39 8.44 0.42
C GLN A 11 3.88 9.17 1.67
N THR A 12 3.59 8.40 2.71
CA THR A 12 3.30 8.93 4.05
C THR A 12 3.85 7.98 5.11
N GLU A 13 3.99 8.44 6.34
CA GLU A 13 4.49 7.61 7.43
C GLU A 13 3.76 7.87 8.75
N SER A 14 3.82 6.88 9.64
CA SER A 14 3.33 7.01 11.01
C SER A 14 4.17 6.16 11.96
N VAL A 15 4.21 6.56 13.23
CA VAL A 15 4.86 5.79 14.29
C VAL A 15 3.81 5.40 15.34
N VAL A 16 3.72 4.10 15.65
CA VAL A 16 2.82 3.57 16.67
C VAL A 16 3.59 2.62 17.57
N LYS A 17 3.66 2.92 18.87
CA LYS A 17 4.42 2.11 19.85
C LYS A 17 5.84 1.79 19.36
N ARG A 18 6.55 2.83 18.90
CA ARG A 18 7.92 2.78 18.33
C ARG A 18 8.04 2.02 17.00
N SER A 19 7.00 1.32 16.53
CA SER A 19 6.99 0.75 15.19
C SER A 19 6.77 1.86 14.18
N LYS A 20 7.67 1.97 13.19
CA LYS A 20 7.53 2.88 12.05
C LYS A 20 6.79 2.16 10.93
N PHE A 21 5.81 2.83 10.34
CA PHE A 21 5.10 2.39 9.16
C PHE A 21 5.25 3.43 8.06
N ILE A 22 5.57 2.99 6.85
CA ILE A 22 5.71 3.83 5.66
C ILE A 22 4.72 3.30 4.63
N GLY A 23 3.79 4.15 4.20
CA GLY A 23 2.74 3.83 3.25
C GLY A 23 3.04 4.43 1.89
N TYR A 24 2.86 3.63 0.85
CA TYR A 24 2.91 4.03 -0.55
C TYR A 24 1.54 3.83 -1.19
N CYS A 25 1.10 4.79 -1.99
CA CYS A 25 -0.09 4.67 -2.80
C CYS A 25 0.18 5.19 -4.21
N MET A 26 -0.14 4.38 -5.23
CA MET A 26 0.09 4.73 -6.62
C MET A 26 -0.93 4.06 -7.55
N GLU A 27 -1.04 4.62 -8.76
CA GLU A 27 -1.80 4.01 -9.85
C GLU A 27 -1.02 2.84 -10.47
N VAL A 28 -1.71 1.76 -10.81
CA VAL A 28 -1.15 0.60 -11.51
C VAL A 28 -2.16 0.06 -12.52
N HIS A 29 -1.69 -0.29 -13.72
CA HIS A 29 -2.55 -0.75 -14.82
C HIS A 29 -2.30 -2.20 -15.23
N GLU A 30 -1.25 -2.82 -14.72
CA GLU A 30 -0.88 -4.18 -15.05
C GLU A 30 -0.15 -4.84 -13.87
N LYS A 31 -0.19 -6.16 -13.81
CA LYS A 31 0.39 -6.93 -12.70
C LYS A 31 1.92 -6.81 -12.64
N SER A 32 2.58 -6.62 -13.79
CA SER A 32 4.03 -6.45 -13.89
C SER A 32 4.49 -5.21 -13.10
N CYS A 33 3.77 -4.09 -13.19
CA CYS A 33 4.01 -2.85 -12.42
C CYS A 33 4.03 -3.11 -10.92
N VAL A 34 3.05 -3.87 -10.40
CA VAL A 34 3.00 -4.23 -8.97
C VAL A 34 4.24 -5.04 -8.59
N SER A 35 4.54 -6.09 -9.35
CA SER A 35 5.66 -6.98 -9.04
C SER A 35 7.01 -6.24 -9.07
N ASN A 36 7.19 -5.31 -10.01
CA ASN A 36 8.40 -4.50 -10.12
C ASN A 36 8.52 -3.51 -8.97
N PHE A 37 7.42 -2.84 -8.59
CA PHE A 37 7.43 -1.92 -7.47
C PHE A 37 7.77 -2.63 -6.15
N ILE A 38 7.14 -3.77 -5.86
CA ILE A 38 7.45 -4.56 -4.67
C ILE A 38 8.91 -5.03 -4.67
N LYS A 39 9.44 -5.49 -5.81
CA LYS A 39 10.86 -5.86 -5.93
C LYS A 39 11.78 -4.68 -5.64
N ASN A 40 11.45 -3.48 -6.12
CA ASN A 40 12.26 -2.28 -5.87
C ASN A 40 12.24 -1.88 -4.39
N ILE A 41 11.08 -1.93 -3.73
CA ILE A 41 10.97 -1.70 -2.29
C ILE A 41 11.84 -2.70 -1.51
N VAL A 42 11.75 -4.01 -1.83
CA VAL A 42 12.50 -5.07 -1.15
C VAL A 42 14.01 -4.96 -1.37
N LYS A 43 14.47 -4.55 -2.56
CA LYS A 43 15.89 -4.49 -2.91
C LYS A 43 16.56 -3.14 -2.62
N GLY A 44 15.78 -2.07 -2.50
CA GLY A 44 16.26 -0.71 -2.29
C GLY A 44 16.24 -0.31 -0.81
N ASP A 45 15.56 0.79 -0.54
CA ASP A 45 15.58 1.50 0.75
C ASP A 45 14.92 0.73 1.92
N HIS A 46 14.24 -0.38 1.63
CA HIS A 46 13.50 -1.16 2.62
C HIS A 46 13.94 -2.62 2.72
N LYS A 47 15.20 -2.91 2.35
CA LYS A 47 15.80 -4.26 2.48
C LYS A 47 15.79 -4.83 3.90
N ASP A 48 15.76 -3.95 4.90
CA ASP A 48 15.80 -4.24 6.34
C ASP A 48 14.43 -4.10 7.01
N ALA A 49 13.36 -3.89 6.23
CA ALA A 49 12.01 -3.84 6.75
C ALA A 49 11.61 -5.16 7.42
N THR A 50 10.87 -5.07 8.52
CA THR A 50 10.34 -6.25 9.21
C THR A 50 9.23 -6.91 8.37
N HIS A 51 8.32 -6.10 7.83
CA HIS A 51 7.22 -6.59 7.00
C HIS A 51 6.97 -5.62 5.84
N ILE A 52 6.75 -6.18 4.65
CA ILE A 52 6.29 -5.44 3.47
C ILE A 52 4.96 -6.05 3.06
N THR A 53 3.89 -5.29 3.30
CA THR A 53 2.50 -5.72 3.11
C THR A 53 1.89 -4.91 2.00
N TYR A 54 0.94 -5.46 1.25
CA TYR A 54 0.32 -4.72 0.16
C TYR A 54 -1.06 -5.23 -0.18
N ALA A 55 -1.81 -4.41 -0.92
CA ALA A 55 -2.99 -4.83 -1.66
C ALA A 55 -3.12 -4.03 -2.96
N TYR A 56 -3.72 -4.63 -3.97
CA TYR A 56 -4.02 -3.96 -5.23
C TYR A 56 -5.34 -4.44 -5.83
N VAL A 57 -5.91 -3.57 -6.66
CA VAL A 57 -7.00 -3.88 -7.60
C VAL A 57 -6.60 -3.29 -8.94
N ILE A 58 -6.56 -4.10 -9.99
CA ILE A 58 -6.23 -3.71 -11.36
C ILE A 58 -7.39 -4.11 -12.26
N ASN A 59 -7.80 -3.21 -13.13
CA ASN A 59 -8.71 -3.50 -14.23
C ASN A 59 -7.94 -3.37 -15.54
N GLU A 60 -7.63 -4.51 -16.14
CA GLU A 60 -6.89 -4.62 -17.39
C GLU A 60 -7.82 -5.20 -18.46
N ASN A 61 -8.10 -4.44 -19.52
CA ASN A 61 -8.97 -4.86 -20.63
C ASN A 61 -10.36 -5.40 -20.20
N GLY A 62 -10.93 -4.82 -19.14
CA GLY A 62 -12.24 -5.22 -18.61
C GLY A 62 -12.20 -6.41 -17.65
N ALA A 63 -11.03 -7.03 -17.42
CA ALA A 63 -10.85 -8.06 -16.41
C ALA A 63 -10.27 -7.46 -15.12
N GLU A 64 -10.92 -7.73 -13.99
CA GLU A 64 -10.42 -7.31 -12.69
C GLU A 64 -9.50 -8.38 -12.09
N THR A 65 -8.30 -7.96 -11.66
CA THR A 65 -7.39 -8.77 -10.86
C THR A 65 -7.09 -8.06 -9.56
N ALA A 66 -7.25 -8.76 -8.44
CA ALA A 66 -7.00 -8.22 -7.12
C ALA A 66 -6.24 -9.23 -6.25
N ALA A 67 -5.35 -8.74 -5.40
CA ALA A 67 -4.70 -9.55 -4.40
C ALA A 67 -4.21 -8.70 -3.22
N PHE A 68 -3.90 -9.38 -2.12
CA PHE A 68 -3.24 -8.77 -0.97
C PHE A 68 -2.21 -9.74 -0.36
N SER A 69 -1.28 -9.17 0.41
CA SER A 69 -0.29 -9.91 1.17
C SER A 69 -0.11 -9.28 2.54
N ASP A 70 -0.21 -10.09 3.59
CA ASP A 70 0.12 -9.67 4.96
C ASP A 70 1.63 -9.59 5.20
N GLY A 71 2.49 -9.95 4.25
CA GLY A 71 3.93 -9.68 4.32
C GLY A 71 4.65 -10.27 5.54
N GLY A 72 4.15 -11.39 6.07
CA GLY A 72 4.66 -12.03 7.30
C GLY A 72 4.01 -11.53 8.60
N GLU A 73 3.13 -10.53 8.55
CA GLU A 73 2.27 -10.17 9.69
C GLU A 73 1.30 -11.31 10.02
N PRO A 74 0.73 -11.32 11.25
CA PRO A 74 -0.36 -12.22 11.58
C PRO A 74 -1.51 -12.14 10.56
N LYS A 75 -2.07 -13.30 10.23
CA LYS A 75 -3.08 -13.44 9.17
C LYS A 75 -4.21 -12.42 9.32
N ASN A 76 -4.55 -11.78 8.21
CA ASN A 76 -5.60 -10.78 8.05
C ASN A 76 -5.42 -9.47 8.83
N THR A 77 -4.26 -9.21 9.42
CA THR A 77 -4.02 -7.99 10.21
C THR A 77 -3.45 -6.82 9.42
N ALA A 78 -2.96 -7.05 8.20
CA ALA A 78 -2.25 -6.04 7.40
C ALA A 78 -2.81 -5.91 5.98
N GLY A 79 -2.29 -6.68 5.02
CA GLY A 79 -2.68 -6.63 3.61
C GLY A 79 -4.19 -6.78 3.41
N LYS A 80 -4.85 -7.65 4.17
CA LYS A 80 -6.32 -7.77 4.13
C LYS A 80 -7.02 -6.46 4.52
N ARG A 81 -6.49 -5.73 5.50
CA ARG A 81 -7.07 -4.45 5.95
C ARG A 81 -6.87 -3.34 4.92
N ILE A 82 -5.73 -3.35 4.23
CA ILE A 82 -5.47 -2.45 3.10
C ILE A 82 -6.47 -2.75 1.97
N PHE A 83 -6.65 -4.02 1.64
CA PHE A 83 -7.57 -4.45 0.59
C PHE A 83 -9.03 -4.10 0.88
N GLU A 84 -9.51 -4.36 2.09
CA GLU A 84 -10.86 -3.98 2.52
C GLU A 84 -11.12 -2.47 2.36
N LEU A 85 -10.09 -1.64 2.57
CA LEU A 85 -10.22 -0.20 2.40
C LEU A 85 -10.29 0.23 0.93
N ILE A 86 -9.50 -0.42 0.06
CA ILE A 86 -9.57 -0.24 -1.40
C ILE A 86 -10.99 -0.58 -1.89
N GLN A 87 -11.53 -1.71 -1.44
CA GLN A 87 -12.89 -2.16 -1.78
C GLN A 87 -13.97 -1.21 -1.24
N LEU A 88 -13.87 -0.80 0.03
CA LEU A 88 -14.83 0.12 0.65
C LEU A 88 -14.91 1.46 -0.09
N LYS A 89 -13.78 1.94 -0.62
CA LYS A 89 -13.71 3.18 -1.40
C LYS A 89 -13.98 2.96 -2.89
N ASN A 90 -14.29 1.73 -3.33
CA ASN A 90 -14.51 1.33 -4.72
C ASN A 90 -13.36 1.75 -5.66
N LEU A 91 -12.12 1.55 -5.22
CA LEU A 91 -10.93 1.99 -5.95
C LEU A 91 -10.42 0.92 -6.92
N LYS A 92 -10.00 1.37 -8.09
CA LYS A 92 -9.49 0.54 -9.18
C LYS A 92 -8.16 1.10 -9.68
N ASN A 93 -7.36 0.23 -10.30
CA ASN A 93 -6.04 0.56 -10.83
C ASN A 93 -5.13 1.16 -9.76
N ILE A 94 -5.12 0.57 -8.57
CA ILE A 94 -4.42 1.13 -7.41
C ILE A 94 -3.61 0.05 -6.71
N LEU A 95 -2.41 0.44 -6.28
CA LEU A 95 -1.54 -0.33 -5.42
C LEU A 95 -1.32 0.47 -4.14
N VAL A 96 -1.49 -0.20 -3.00
CA VAL A 96 -1.10 0.33 -1.70
C VAL A 96 -0.13 -0.64 -1.05
N VAL A 97 1.05 -0.13 -0.66
CA VAL A 97 2.09 -0.88 0.03
C VAL A 97 2.32 -0.24 1.39
N VAL A 98 2.48 -1.05 2.42
CA VAL A 98 2.90 -0.59 3.74
C VAL A 98 4.12 -1.38 4.18
N VAL A 99 5.21 -0.65 4.37
CA VAL A 99 6.47 -1.11 4.95
C VAL A 99 6.41 -0.89 6.45
N ARG A 100 6.79 -1.88 7.24
CA ARG A 100 6.85 -1.78 8.70
C ARG A 100 8.23 -2.12 9.21
N TYR A 101 8.71 -1.29 10.13
CA TYR A 101 9.86 -1.53 10.98
C TYR A 101 9.39 -1.80 12.42
N PHE A 102 9.78 -2.94 13.00
CA PHE A 102 9.41 -3.30 14.36
C PHE A 102 10.12 -2.43 15.40
N GLY A 103 9.35 -1.86 16.33
CA GLY A 103 9.85 -0.91 17.34
C GLY A 103 10.26 -1.53 18.67
N GLY A 104 10.35 -2.86 18.76
CA GLY A 104 10.65 -3.57 20.02
C GLY A 104 9.42 -3.84 20.92
N GLN A 105 8.25 -3.28 20.61
CA GLN A 105 7.01 -3.52 21.35
C GLN A 105 5.90 -4.08 20.46
N LYS A 106 5.32 -5.23 20.85
CA LYS A 106 4.20 -5.85 20.12
C LYS A 106 2.95 -4.96 20.19
N LEU A 107 2.28 -4.78 19.06
CA LEU A 107 1.00 -4.05 18.99
C LEU A 107 -0.22 -4.94 19.29
N GLY A 108 -0.08 -6.26 19.16
CA GLY A 108 -1.21 -7.20 19.14
C GLY A 108 -2.07 -7.05 17.87
N ALA A 109 -2.92 -8.04 17.59
CA ALA A 109 -3.70 -8.08 16.35
C ALA A 109 -4.57 -6.83 16.14
N SER A 110 -5.27 -6.37 17.18
CA SER A 110 -6.12 -5.18 17.09
C SER A 110 -5.31 -3.89 16.87
N GLY A 111 -4.10 -3.80 17.44
CA GLY A 111 -3.20 -2.67 17.23
C GLY A 111 -2.64 -2.64 15.80
N LEU A 112 -2.27 -3.80 15.24
CA LEU A 112 -1.85 -3.92 13.85
C LEU A 112 -2.96 -3.51 12.89
N ILE A 113 -4.16 -4.05 13.10
CA ILE A 113 -5.33 -3.72 12.28
C ILE A 113 -5.56 -2.20 12.25
N ARG A 114 -5.54 -1.53 13.40
CA ARG A 114 -5.71 -0.07 13.46
C ARG A 114 -4.58 0.68 12.77
N ALA A 115 -3.33 0.28 12.99
CA ALA A 115 -2.17 0.93 12.39
C ALA A 115 -2.18 0.84 10.85
N TYR A 116 -2.38 -0.37 10.31
CA TYR A 116 -2.45 -0.60 8.87
C TYR A 116 -3.64 0.12 8.21
N ARG A 117 -4.83 0.05 8.80
CA ARG A 117 -6.01 0.77 8.26
C ARG A 117 -5.79 2.28 8.24
N LYS A 118 -5.25 2.85 9.32
CA LYS A 118 -5.01 4.29 9.41
C LYS A 118 -4.02 4.74 8.33
N LEU A 119 -2.84 4.12 8.27
CA LEU A 119 -1.81 4.54 7.31
C LEU A 119 -2.26 4.36 5.85
N ALA A 120 -2.92 3.24 5.54
CA ALA A 120 -3.46 3.02 4.20
C ALA A 120 -4.52 4.08 3.84
N SER A 121 -5.37 4.47 4.79
CA SER A 121 -6.35 5.54 4.60
C SER A 121 -5.68 6.88 4.35
N ASP A 122 -4.65 7.22 5.11
CA ASP A 122 -3.91 8.47 4.94
C ASP A 122 -3.28 8.53 3.54
N ALA A 123 -2.60 7.45 3.12
CA ALA A 123 -1.97 7.34 1.80
C ALA A 123 -3.00 7.46 0.66
N ILE A 124 -4.13 6.76 0.77
CA ILE A 124 -5.21 6.81 -0.23
C ILE A 124 -5.83 8.21 -0.29
N ASN A 125 -6.12 8.84 0.86
CA ASN A 125 -6.73 10.17 0.89
C ASN A 125 -5.80 11.22 0.26
N MET A 126 -4.50 11.16 0.57
CA MET A 126 -3.50 12.04 -0.06
C MET A 126 -3.41 11.81 -1.58
N TYR A 127 -3.48 10.56 -2.04
CA TYR A 127 -3.52 10.24 -3.47
C TYR A 127 -4.76 10.81 -4.16
N MET A 128 -5.93 10.67 -3.52
CA MET A 128 -7.18 11.22 -4.07
C MET A 128 -7.19 12.73 -4.14
N ASN A 129 -6.69 13.41 -3.10
CA ASN A 129 -6.60 14.86 -3.10
C ASN A 129 -5.69 15.34 -4.25
N ARG A 130 -4.57 14.66 -4.48
CA ARG A 130 -3.63 15.02 -5.56
C ARG A 130 -4.17 14.71 -6.96
N LYS A 131 -5.03 13.69 -7.12
CA LYS A 131 -5.75 13.44 -8.38
C LYS A 131 -6.85 14.47 -8.62
N GLY A 132 -7.58 14.86 -7.58
CA GLY A 132 -8.63 15.90 -7.66
C GLY A 132 -8.08 17.24 -8.14
N THR A 133 -6.92 17.67 -7.63
CA THR A 133 -6.27 18.93 -8.03
C THR A 133 -5.74 18.97 -9.48
N LYS A 134 -5.75 17.85 -10.22
CA LYS A 134 -5.27 17.80 -11.62
C LYS A 134 -6.40 17.91 -12.65
N ASN A 135 -7.65 18.01 -12.20
CA ASN A 135 -8.84 18.11 -13.07
C ASN A 135 -9.46 19.52 -13.09
N ASP A 136 -8.83 20.50 -12.45
CA ASP A 136 -9.20 21.92 -12.49
C ASP A 136 -8.20 22.74 -13.32
#